data_AF-A0AAN7P1Y7-F1
#
_entry.id   AF-A0AAN7P1Y7-F1
#
_cell.length_a   1.000
_cell.length_b   1.000
_cell.length_c   1.000
_cell.angle_alpha   90.00
_cell.angle_beta   90.00
_cell.angle_gamma   90.00
#
_symmetry.space_group_name_H-M   'P 1'
#
loop_
_entity.id
_entity.type
_entity.pdbx_description
1 polymer ?
#
loop_
_entity_poly.entity_id
_entity_poly.type
_entity_poly.pdbx_seq_one_letter_code
_entity_poly.pdbx_strand_id
1 'polypeptide(L)'
;MMMFVLLTLLLSSLVACQVHDHNVLYGPYLSQCICATAVKVQFAYDWFKYDKFVDDACFKCFLKCVTVGVGIYGTDGTLRRNVMIKLLGIPVELLDNCTTRFDKETDTCVKIYKFGLCIHKLN
;
A
#
# COMPACT_ATOMS: atom_id res chain seq x y z
N MET A 1 -39.51 19.71 -13.27
CA MET A 1 -38.84 18.44 -13.65
C MET A 1 -37.30 18.51 -13.63
N MET A 2 -36.68 19.58 -13.10
CA MET A 2 -35.21 19.73 -13.01
C MET A 2 -34.64 19.46 -11.60
N MET A 3 -35.49 19.26 -10.59
CA MET A 3 -35.06 19.10 -9.19
C MET A 3 -34.72 17.65 -8.81
N PHE A 4 -35.15 16.66 -9.59
CA PHE A 4 -34.88 15.23 -9.33
C PHE A 4 -33.52 14.74 -9.84
N VAL A 5 -32.89 15.48 -10.77
CA VAL A 5 -31.60 15.08 -11.39
C VAL A 5 -30.40 15.39 -10.48
N LEU A 6 -30.53 16.38 -9.60
CA LEU A 6 -29.47 16.75 -8.64
C LEU A 6 -29.35 15.76 -7.48
N LEU A 7 -30.44 15.07 -7.11
CA LEU A 7 -30.42 14.11 -6.01
C LEU A 7 -29.69 12.80 -6.38
N THR A 8 -29.73 12.38 -7.65
CA THR A 8 -29.11 11.12 -8.09
C THR A 8 -27.59 11.24 -8.32
N LEU A 9 -27.07 12.45 -8.59
CA LEU A 9 -25.63 12.69 -8.77
C LEU A 9 -24.83 12.76 -7.46
N LEU A 10 -25.50 12.92 -6.31
CA LEU A 10 -24.85 12.91 -4.98
C LEU A 10 -24.76 11.51 -4.35
N LEU A 11 -25.44 10.52 -4.92
CA LEU A 11 -25.52 9.14 -4.40
C LEU A 11 -24.46 8.19 -4.98
N SER A 12 -23.71 8.60 -6.00
CA SER A 12 -22.70 7.73 -6.66
C SER A 12 -21.37 7.63 -5.90
N SER A 13 -21.17 8.33 -4.78
CA SER A 13 -19.91 8.37 -4.05
C SER A 13 -19.82 7.44 -2.83
N LEU A 14 -20.85 6.66 -2.52
CA LEU A 14 -20.78 5.64 -1.46
C LEU A 14 -20.93 4.22 -2.02
N VAL A 15 -20.00 3.81 -2.90
CA VAL A 15 -19.68 2.37 -2.96
C VAL A 15 -18.87 2.08 -1.70
N ALA A 16 -19.53 1.54 -0.67
CA ALA A 16 -18.84 0.97 0.47
C ALA A 16 -17.98 -0.20 -0.06
N CYS A 17 -16.66 -0.01 -0.15
CA CYS A 17 -15.74 -1.08 -0.55
C CYS A 17 -15.61 -2.05 0.63
N GLN A 18 -16.50 -3.03 0.71
CA GLN A 18 -16.39 -4.11 1.68
C GLN A 18 -15.51 -5.21 1.09
N VAL A 19 -14.30 -5.32 1.66
CA VAL A 19 -13.34 -6.40 1.41
C VAL A 19 -13.10 -7.11 2.75
N HIS A 20 -13.23 -8.44 2.76
CA HIS A 20 -13.01 -9.30 3.93
C HIS A 20 -11.78 -10.18 3.68
N ASP A 21 -10.79 -10.19 4.58
CA ASP A 21 -9.56 -10.99 4.44
C ASP A 21 -8.96 -11.42 5.81
N HIS A 22 -8.21 -12.53 5.81
CA HIS A 22 -7.73 -13.30 6.97
C HIS A 22 -6.22 -13.13 7.30
N ASN A 23 -5.43 -12.35 6.55
CA ASN A 23 -4.06 -12.02 6.99
C ASN A 23 -4.10 -11.01 8.15
N VAL A 24 -3.59 -11.42 9.31
CA VAL A 24 -3.66 -10.62 10.54
C VAL A 24 -2.89 -9.29 10.42
N LEU A 25 -1.84 -9.24 9.60
CA LEU A 25 -0.99 -8.07 9.51
C LEU A 25 -1.54 -7.01 8.56
N TYR A 26 -1.74 -7.38 7.30
CA TYR A 26 -2.14 -6.42 6.25
C TYR A 26 -3.66 -6.36 6.04
N GLY A 27 -4.39 -7.44 6.36
CA GLY A 27 -5.82 -7.60 6.09
C GLY A 27 -6.70 -6.45 6.57
N PRO A 28 -6.53 -5.94 7.81
CA PRO A 28 -7.34 -4.85 8.33
C PRO A 28 -7.24 -3.54 7.51
N TYR A 29 -6.14 -3.35 6.78
CA TYR A 29 -5.86 -2.11 6.04
C TYR A 29 -6.20 -2.21 4.56
N LEU A 30 -6.43 -3.41 4.02
CA LEU A 30 -6.66 -3.62 2.59
C LEU A 30 -7.84 -2.80 2.06
N SER A 31 -9.03 -2.98 2.64
CA SER A 31 -10.27 -2.34 2.18
C SER A 31 -10.17 -0.82 2.23
N GLN A 32 -9.65 -0.29 3.33
CA GLN A 32 -9.46 1.15 3.52
C GLN A 32 -8.47 1.72 2.48
N CYS A 33 -7.34 1.04 2.26
CA CYS A 33 -6.32 1.50 1.33
C CYS A 33 -6.75 1.35 -0.14
N ILE A 34 -7.55 0.34 -0.46
CA ILE A 34 -8.17 0.20 -1.78
C ILE A 34 -9.05 1.42 -2.07
N CYS A 35 -9.94 1.79 -1.15
CA CYS A 35 -10.77 2.99 -1.26
C CYS A 35 -9.94 4.27 -1.42
N ALA A 36 -8.97 4.46 -0.52
CA ALA A 36 -8.25 5.73 -0.41
C ALA A 36 -7.38 6.04 -1.63
N THR A 37 -6.96 5.01 -2.36
CA THR A 37 -6.00 5.14 -3.47
C THR A 37 -6.62 4.90 -4.84
N ALA A 38 -7.87 4.43 -4.87
CA ALA A 38 -8.55 3.99 -6.08
C ALA A 38 -7.74 2.94 -6.89
N VAL A 39 -6.86 2.18 -6.21
CA VAL A 39 -6.15 1.07 -6.84
C VAL A 39 -7.16 0.05 -7.36
N LYS A 40 -6.85 -0.57 -8.49
CA LYS A 40 -7.64 -1.70 -8.97
C LYS A 40 -7.61 -2.79 -7.92
N VAL A 41 -8.80 -3.22 -7.50
CA VAL A 41 -9.00 -4.28 -6.49
C VAL A 41 -8.13 -5.51 -6.79
N GLN A 42 -8.07 -5.92 -8.07
CA GLN A 42 -7.24 -7.04 -8.50
C GLN A 42 -5.75 -6.83 -8.19
N PHE A 43 -5.20 -5.62 -8.36
CA PHE A 43 -3.78 -5.36 -8.10
C PHE A 43 -3.46 -5.47 -6.61
N ALA A 44 -4.36 -4.97 -5.75
CA ALA A 44 -4.22 -5.10 -4.30
C ALA A 44 -4.22 -6.57 -3.85
N TYR A 45 -5.16 -7.37 -4.35
CA TYR A 45 -5.23 -8.80 -4.03
C TYR A 45 -4.11 -9.63 -4.64
N ASP A 46 -3.70 -9.33 -5.87
CA ASP A 46 -2.58 -9.99 -6.53
C ASP A 46 -1.30 -9.80 -5.70
N TRP A 47 -1.05 -8.60 -5.20
CA TRP A 47 0.06 -8.34 -4.31
C TRP A 47 -0.09 -9.07 -2.98
N PHE A 48 -1.26 -8.95 -2.34
CA PHE A 48 -1.48 -9.52 -1.02
C PHE A 48 -1.40 -11.05 -1.00
N LYS A 49 -1.84 -11.72 -2.07
CA LYS A 49 -1.90 -13.19 -2.16
C LYS A 49 -0.68 -13.81 -2.84
N TYR A 50 -0.07 -13.10 -3.79
CA TYR A 50 0.96 -13.65 -4.68
C TYR A 50 2.25 -12.80 -4.72
N ASP A 51 2.38 -11.79 -3.85
CA ASP A 51 3.49 -10.83 -3.82
C ASP A 51 3.77 -10.16 -5.19
N LYS A 52 2.74 -10.04 -6.04
CA LYS A 52 2.89 -9.49 -7.39
C LYS A 52 2.91 -7.97 -7.37
N PHE A 53 4.02 -7.40 -7.81
CA PHE A 53 4.18 -5.95 -7.98
C PHE A 53 3.72 -5.50 -9.37
N VAL A 54 2.90 -4.46 -9.44
CA VAL A 54 2.44 -3.84 -10.69
C VAL A 54 2.98 -2.41 -10.78
N ASP A 55 3.42 -1.98 -11.94
CA ASP A 55 3.87 -0.59 -12.16
C ASP A 55 2.66 0.31 -12.44
N ASP A 56 1.90 0.61 -11.40
CA ASP A 56 0.70 1.46 -11.44
C ASP A 56 0.76 2.52 -10.33
N ALA A 57 0.39 3.76 -10.64
CA ALA A 57 0.54 4.89 -9.71
C ALA A 57 -0.33 4.70 -8.45
N CYS A 58 -1.58 4.27 -8.62
CA CYS A 58 -2.49 3.99 -7.50
C CYS A 58 -1.98 2.80 -6.67
N PHE A 59 -1.44 1.77 -7.32
CA PHE A 59 -0.84 0.62 -6.64
C PHE A 59 0.37 1.01 -5.77
N LYS A 60 1.25 1.87 -6.26
CA LYS A 60 2.39 2.39 -5.46
C LYS A 60 1.91 3.08 -4.19
N CYS A 61 0.88 3.91 -4.29
CA CYS A 61 0.31 4.58 -3.13
C CYS A 61 -0.52 3.65 -2.23
N PHE A 62 -1.14 2.61 -2.79
CA PHE A 62 -1.77 1.54 -2.03
C PHE A 62 -0.77 0.84 -1.10
N LEU A 63 0.41 0.49 -1.62
CA LEU A 63 1.48 -0.11 -0.79
C LEU A 63 1.93 0.83 0.33
N LYS A 64 2.08 2.12 0.05
CA LYS A 64 2.34 3.13 1.09
C LYS A 64 1.25 3.09 2.15
N CYS A 65 -0.02 3.14 1.75
CA CYS A 65 -1.14 3.18 2.69
C CYS A 65 -1.14 1.96 3.62
N VAL A 66 -1.01 0.75 3.07
CA VAL A 66 -1.02 -0.49 3.84
C VAL A 66 0.17 -0.54 4.80
N THR A 67 1.37 -0.22 4.33
CA THR A 67 2.59 -0.30 5.15
C THR A 67 2.69 0.81 6.20
N VAL A 68 2.06 1.96 5.99
CA VAL A 68 1.84 2.98 7.02
C VAL A 68 0.82 2.51 8.06
N GLY A 69 -0.29 1.89 7.62
CA GLY A 69 -1.31 1.34 8.52
C GLY A 69 -0.73 0.32 9.50
N VAL A 70 0.13 -0.57 9.00
CA VAL A 70 0.85 -1.57 9.80
C VAL A 70 1.97 -0.96 10.65
N GLY A 71 2.40 0.27 10.35
CA GLY A 71 3.47 0.95 11.08
C GLY A 71 4.88 0.58 10.64
N ILE A 72 5.05 -0.02 9.46
CA ILE A 72 6.37 -0.22 8.83
C ILE A 72 6.96 1.14 8.43
N TYR A 73 6.11 2.04 7.93
CA TYR A 73 6.50 3.40 7.57
C TYR A 73 5.77 4.43 8.43
N GLY A 74 6.43 5.56 8.69
CA GLY A 74 5.79 6.79 9.13
C GLY A 74 4.98 7.44 8.00
N THR A 75 4.08 8.35 8.35
CA THR A 75 3.31 9.15 7.38
C THR A 75 4.19 10.01 6.48
N ASP A 76 5.38 10.36 6.97
CA ASP A 76 6.46 11.07 6.28
C ASP A 76 7.33 10.16 5.37
N GLY A 77 7.06 8.86 5.33
CA GLY A 77 7.84 7.89 4.56
C GLY A 77 9.11 7.40 5.24
N THR A 78 9.30 7.69 6.54
CA THR A 78 10.43 7.14 7.31
C THR A 78 10.25 5.65 7.58
N LEU A 79 11.27 4.85 7.26
CA LEU A 79 11.25 3.40 7.50
C LEU A 79 11.52 3.09 8.97
N ARG A 80 10.60 2.37 9.63
CA ARG A 80 10.78 1.85 10.98
C ARG A 80 11.45 0.49 10.93
N ARG A 81 12.78 0.49 10.81
CA ARG A 81 13.63 -0.70 10.64
C ARG A 81 13.37 -1.79 11.68
N ASN A 82 13.12 -1.41 12.93
CA ASN A 82 12.80 -2.33 14.02
C ASN A 82 11.54 -3.16 13.75
N VAL A 83 10.53 -2.59 13.08
CA VAL A 83 9.31 -3.30 12.69
C VAL A 83 9.65 -4.34 11.63
N MET A 84 10.42 -3.98 10.60
CA MET A 84 10.83 -4.92 9.55
C MET A 84 11.62 -6.13 10.10
N ILE A 85 12.56 -5.89 11.01
CA ILE A 85 13.40 -6.95 11.57
C ILE A 85 12.57 -7.85 12.50
N LYS A 86 11.79 -7.26 13.41
CA LYS A 86 11.07 -8.03 14.45
C LYS A 86 9.79 -8.69 13.96
N LEU A 87 9.05 -8.01 13.09
CA LEU A 87 7.71 -8.44 12.66
C LEU A 87 7.75 -9.26 11.37
N LEU A 88 8.68 -8.93 10.46
CA LEU A 88 8.79 -9.59 9.15
C LEU A 88 10.05 -10.46 9.02
N GLY A 89 10.92 -10.50 10.02
CA GLY A 89 12.12 -11.33 10.02
C GLY A 89 13.16 -10.93 8.96
N ILE A 90 13.08 -9.71 8.43
CA ILE A 90 13.97 -9.27 7.35
C ILE A 90 15.38 -9.01 7.90
N PRO A 91 16.43 -9.64 7.32
CA PRO A 91 17.82 -9.42 7.75
C PRO A 91 18.25 -7.95 7.59
N VAL A 92 19.09 -7.47 8.51
CA VAL A 92 19.61 -6.08 8.49
C VAL A 92 20.33 -5.76 7.19
N GLU A 93 21.14 -6.71 6.69
CA GLU A 93 21.90 -6.56 5.45
C GLU A 93 20.98 -6.32 4.24
N LEU A 94 19.82 -6.97 4.21
CA LEU A 94 18.82 -6.78 3.16
C LEU A 94 18.21 -5.37 3.21
N LEU A 95 17.92 -4.88 4.42
CA LEU A 95 17.40 -3.52 4.62
C LEU A 95 18.41 -2.47 4.17
N ASP A 96 19.69 -2.62 4.51
CA ASP A 96 20.75 -1.67 4.15
C ASP A 96 20.96 -1.61 2.64
N ASN A 97 20.95 -2.77 1.98
CA ASN A 97 21.08 -2.88 0.54
C ASN A 97 19.93 -2.19 -0.22
N CYS A 98 18.73 -2.17 0.34
CA CYS A 98 17.55 -1.60 -0.33
C CYS A 98 17.24 -0.16 0.06
N THR A 99 17.57 0.28 1.28
CA THR A 99 17.26 1.65 1.74
C THR A 99 18.08 2.72 1.03
N THR A 100 19.39 2.53 0.93
CA THR A 100 20.33 3.52 0.37
C THR A 100 20.10 3.86 -1.10
N ARG A 101 19.44 2.97 -1.86
CA ARG A 101 19.21 3.12 -3.30
C ARG A 101 18.18 4.20 -3.64
N PHE A 102 17.32 4.57 -2.71
CA PHE A 102 16.15 5.41 -2.99
C PHE A 102 16.05 6.64 -2.08
N ASP A 103 17.15 7.06 -1.46
CA ASP A 103 17.14 8.21 -0.54
C ASP A 103 16.86 9.54 -1.24
N LYS A 104 17.12 9.63 -2.55
CA LYS A 104 16.82 10.81 -3.37
C LYS A 104 15.40 10.81 -3.96
N GLU A 105 14.63 9.74 -3.75
CA GLU A 105 13.25 9.66 -4.23
C GLU A 105 12.33 10.50 -3.33
N THR A 106 11.74 11.55 -3.90
CA THR A 106 10.87 12.50 -3.18
C THR A 106 9.42 12.01 -3.14
N ASP A 107 8.99 11.23 -4.12
CA ASP A 107 7.66 10.63 -4.10
C ASP A 107 7.67 9.43 -3.13
N THR A 108 7.05 9.62 -1.96
CA THR A 108 6.96 8.58 -0.93
C THR A 108 6.26 7.30 -1.40
N CYS A 109 5.28 7.36 -2.31
CA CYS A 109 4.65 6.17 -2.88
C CYS A 109 5.65 5.40 -3.76
N VAL A 110 6.38 6.11 -4.61
CA VAL A 110 7.41 5.52 -5.47
C VAL A 110 8.56 4.96 -4.64
N LYS A 111 9.01 5.68 -3.60
CA LYS A 111 10.08 5.23 -2.70
C LYS A 111 9.73 3.91 -2.03
N ILE A 112 8.55 3.83 -1.42
CA ILE A 112 8.09 2.62 -0.72
C ILE A 112 7.91 1.46 -1.70
N TYR A 113 7.34 1.69 -2.88
CA TYR A 113 7.23 0.68 -3.92
C TYR A 113 8.61 0.13 -4.34
N LYS A 114 9.56 1.02 -4.65
CA LYS A 114 10.91 0.62 -5.08
C LYS A 114 11.63 -0.15 -3.99
N PHE A 115 11.47 0.26 -2.73
CA PHE A 115 12.01 -0.48 -1.59
C PHE A 115 11.38 -1.87 -1.46
N GLY A 116 10.05 -1.98 -1.47
CA GLY A 116 9.36 -3.27 -1.37
C GLY A 116 9.74 -4.22 -2.50
N LEU A 117 9.84 -3.72 -3.72
CA LEU A 117 10.31 -4.47 -4.89
C LEU A 117 11.77 -4.93 -4.75
N CYS A 118 12.62 -4.11 -4.12
CA CYS A 118 14.01 -4.50 -3.84
C CYS A 118 14.09 -5.67 -2.86
N ILE A 119 13.33 -5.62 -1.76
CA ILE A 119 13.24 -6.73 -0.79
C ILE A 119 12.72 -8.00 -1.48
N HIS A 120 11.63 -7.89 -2.24
CA HIS A 120 11.04 -9.03 -2.95
C HIS A 120 12.00 -9.70 -3.95
N LYS A 121 12.89 -8.94 -4.60
CA LYS A 121 13.86 -9.50 -5.57
C LYS A 121 15.06 -10.19 -4.92
N LEU A 122 15.31 -9.93 -3.64
CA LEU A 122 16.49 -10.42 -2.92
C LEU A 122 16.14 -11.51 -1.90
N ASN A 123 14.85 -11.81 -1.72
CA ASN A 123 14.32 -12.88 -0.88
C ASN A 123 13.88 -14.06 -1.75
#